data_AF-A0A2V8JG62-F1
#
_entry.id   AF-A0A2V8JG62-F1
#
_cell.length_a   1.000
_cell.length_b   1.000
_cell.length_c   1.000
_cell.angle_alpha   90.00
_cell.angle_beta   90.00
_cell.angle_gamma   90.00
#
_symmetry.space_group_name_H-M   'P 1'
#
loop_
_entity.id
_entity.type
_entity.pdbx_description
1 polymer ?
#
loop_
_entity_poly.entity_id
_entity_poly.type
_entity_poly.pdbx_seq_one_letter_code
_entity_poly.pdbx_strand_id
1 'polypeptide(L)'
;MYRRAAILTTAIVFAVAIGLAQQPSANGPYKVLKTVRAGGEGNWDYIYADVAGRRLYIPRRAPVESTIRTRLSIFNLDTLELVNEVDGIGGNGTAVDPKSGHGFTSSRPPSMFDTKTMKLIKTIEVGPGAAPDGILFDAFNDRV
;
A
#
# COMPACT_ATOMS: atom_id res chain seq x y z
N MET A 1 -20.51 21.14 -42.22
CA MET A 1 -21.34 20.24 -41.37
C MET A 1 -20.61 18.96 -40.95
N TYR A 2 -19.68 18.41 -41.74
CA TYR A 2 -18.94 17.16 -41.45
C TYR A 2 -17.99 17.18 -40.22
N ARG A 3 -17.39 18.33 -39.88
CA ARG A 3 -16.47 18.46 -38.73
C ARG A 3 -17.16 18.30 -37.36
N ARG A 4 -18.43 18.70 -37.23
CA ARG A 4 -19.18 18.58 -35.97
C ARG A 4 -19.67 17.15 -35.73
N ALA A 5 -20.03 16.44 -36.81
CA ALA A 5 -20.38 15.02 -36.76
C ALA A 5 -19.19 14.16 -36.33
N ALA A 6 -17.98 14.42 -36.86
CA ALA A 6 -16.78 13.68 -36.47
C ALA A 6 -16.44 13.84 -34.98
N ILE A 7 -16.55 15.05 -34.41
CA ILE A 7 -16.29 15.31 -32.97
C ILE A 7 -17.29 14.60 -32.06
N LEU A 8 -18.58 14.59 -32.43
CA LEU A 8 -19.63 13.87 -31.70
C LEU A 8 -19.43 12.35 -31.75
N THR A 9 -18.95 11.81 -32.86
CA THR A 9 -18.70 10.37 -33.00
C THR A 9 -17.52 9.91 -32.13
N THR A 10 -16.44 10.69 -32.08
CA THR A 10 -15.27 10.37 -31.23
C THR A 10 -15.59 10.44 -29.73
N ALA A 11 -16.44 11.38 -29.30
CA ALA A 11 -16.87 11.50 -27.91
C ALA A 11 -17.73 10.30 -27.44
N ILE A 12 -18.57 9.76 -28.32
CA ILE A 12 -19.40 8.58 -28.01
C ILE A 12 -18.52 7.31 -27.91
N VAL A 13 -17.52 7.15 -28.77
CA VAL A 13 -16.60 5.99 -28.71
C VAL A 13 -15.78 5.98 -27.41
N PHE A 14 -15.33 7.14 -26.92
CA PHE A 14 -14.67 7.25 -25.62
C PHE A 14 -15.62 6.96 -24.44
N ALA A 15 -16.89 7.39 -24.52
CA ALA A 15 -17.87 7.11 -23.47
C ALA A 15 -18.22 5.61 -23.35
N VAL A 16 -18.26 4.87 -24.47
CA VAL A 16 -18.51 3.42 -24.50
C VAL A 16 -17.31 2.63 -23.97
N ALA A 17 -16.08 3.06 -24.25
CA ALA A 17 -14.87 2.39 -23.76
C ALA A 17 -14.70 2.49 -22.23
N ILE A 18 -15.16 3.59 -21.62
CA ILE A 18 -15.11 3.78 -20.15
C ILE A 18 -16.16 2.90 -19.43
N GLY A 19 -17.30 2.63 -20.09
CA GLY A 19 -18.37 1.77 -19.55
C GLY A 19 -18.09 0.26 -19.61
N LEU A 20 -17.05 -0.16 -20.33
CA LEU A 20 -16.63 -1.56 -20.50
C LEU A 20 -15.47 -1.96 -19.58
N ALA A 21 -15.23 -1.23 -18.48
CA ALA A 21 -14.44 -1.79 -17.39
C ALA A 21 -15.13 -3.10 -16.94
N GLN A 22 -14.51 -4.23 -17.28
CA GLN A 22 -15.05 -5.57 -17.00
C GLN A 22 -15.42 -5.65 -15.52
N GLN A 23 -16.72 -5.65 -15.22
CA GLN A 23 -17.19 -6.01 -13.90
C GLN A 23 -16.66 -7.42 -13.62
N PRO A 24 -16.10 -7.68 -12.42
CA PRO A 24 -15.65 -9.03 -12.06
C PRO A 24 -16.77 -10.02 -12.37
N SER A 25 -16.42 -11.19 -12.91
CA SER A 25 -17.44 -12.20 -13.19
C SER A 25 -18.22 -12.49 -11.90
N ALA A 26 -19.52 -12.19 -11.89
CA ALA A 26 -20.37 -12.42 -10.73
C ALA A 26 -20.57 -13.92 -10.39
N ASN A 27 -19.96 -14.80 -11.20
CA ASN A 27 -20.11 -16.25 -11.16
C ASN A 27 -18.92 -16.96 -10.49
N GLY A 28 -17.92 -16.22 -10.00
CA GLY A 28 -16.83 -16.79 -9.20
C GLY A 28 -17.25 -17.07 -7.74
N PRO A 29 -16.51 -17.90 -6.98
CA PRO A 29 -16.81 -18.17 -5.57
C PRO A 29 -16.57 -16.96 -4.66
N TYR A 30 -15.90 -15.92 -5.16
CA TYR A 30 -15.59 -14.70 -4.42
C TYR A 30 -16.53 -13.56 -4.80
N LYS A 31 -16.97 -12.82 -3.79
CA LYS A 31 -17.69 -11.56 -3.97
C LYS A 31 -17.01 -10.46 -3.16
N VAL A 32 -17.06 -9.23 -3.67
CA VAL A 32 -16.58 -8.06 -2.93
C VAL A 32 -17.52 -7.85 -1.74
N LEU A 33 -16.97 -7.92 -0.53
CA LEU A 33 -17.73 -7.70 0.71
C LEU A 33 -17.75 -6.22 1.11
N LYS A 34 -16.62 -5.54 0.93
CA LYS A 34 -16.44 -4.14 1.30
C LYS A 34 -15.40 -3.50 0.40
N THR A 35 -15.67 -2.28 -0.02
CA THR A 35 -14.70 -1.41 -0.69
C THR A 35 -14.58 -0.14 0.14
N VAL A 36 -13.34 0.25 0.48
CA VAL A 36 -13.06 1.55 1.10
C VAL A 36 -12.07 2.32 0.25
N ARG A 37 -12.19 3.65 0.29
CA ARG A 37 -11.13 4.51 -0.23
C ARG A 37 -10.07 4.65 0.85
N ALA A 38 -8.92 4.02 0.65
CA ALA A 38 -7.79 4.12 1.59
C ALA A 38 -7.31 5.57 1.79
N GLY A 39 -7.61 6.47 0.85
CA GLY A 39 -7.25 7.89 0.92
C GLY A 39 -5.74 8.11 1.02
N GLY A 40 -5.32 9.25 1.56
CA GLY A 40 -3.91 9.56 1.85
C GLY A 40 -3.08 9.92 0.62
N GLU A 41 -2.27 10.96 0.77
CA GLU A 41 -1.33 11.41 -0.26
C GLU A 41 -0.06 10.56 -0.27
N GLY A 42 0.68 10.62 -1.38
CA GLY A 42 1.93 9.87 -1.59
C GLY A 42 1.74 8.53 -2.29
N ASN A 43 2.81 8.07 -2.94
CA ASN A 43 2.82 6.83 -3.70
C ASN A 43 2.87 5.62 -2.77
N TRP A 44 2.36 4.49 -3.23
CA TRP A 44 2.43 3.19 -2.56
C TRP A 44 2.68 2.11 -3.63
N ASP A 45 3.18 0.95 -3.20
CA ASP A 45 3.51 -0.18 -4.09
C ASP A 45 2.81 -1.46 -3.61
N TYR A 46 3.37 -2.18 -2.63
CA TYR A 46 2.74 -3.38 -2.07
C TYR A 46 2.10 -3.13 -0.70
N ILE A 47 1.01 -3.86 -0.44
CA ILE A 47 0.25 -3.82 0.82
C ILE A 47 0.49 -5.12 1.58
N TYR A 48 0.70 -5.04 2.90
CA TYR A 48 0.88 -6.22 3.75
C TYR A 48 -0.31 -6.43 4.68
N ALA A 49 -0.94 -7.61 4.60
CA ALA A 49 -2.02 -8.03 5.49
C ALA A 49 -1.44 -8.89 6.62
N ASP A 50 -1.31 -8.30 7.81
CA ASP A 50 -0.96 -9.00 9.02
C ASP A 50 -2.21 -9.67 9.60
N VAL A 51 -2.34 -10.96 9.30
CA VAL A 51 -3.44 -11.79 9.79
C VAL A 51 -3.36 -12.01 11.30
N ALA A 52 -2.16 -12.04 11.89
CA ALA A 52 -1.96 -12.29 13.32
C ALA A 52 -2.32 -11.05 14.15
N GLY A 53 -1.85 -9.87 13.74
CA GLY A 53 -2.15 -8.59 14.40
C GLY A 53 -3.48 -7.95 13.99
N ARG A 54 -4.19 -8.53 13.01
CA ARG A 54 -5.39 -7.95 12.38
C ARG A 54 -5.13 -6.52 11.88
N ARG A 55 -4.03 -6.32 11.16
CA ARG A 55 -3.63 -5.03 10.58
C ARG A 55 -3.36 -5.12 9.09
N LEU A 56 -3.60 -4.02 8.40
CA LEU A 56 -3.24 -3.85 7.00
C LEU A 56 -2.28 -2.66 6.90
N TYR A 57 -1.10 -2.88 6.35
CA TYR A 57 -0.02 -1.91 6.30
C TYR A 57 0.17 -1.40 4.87
N ILE A 58 0.13 -0.08 4.71
CA ILE A 58 0.34 0.59 3.42
C ILE A 58 1.46 1.62 3.57
N PRO A 59 2.69 1.31 3.11
CA PRO A 59 3.76 2.29 3.00
C PRO A 59 3.35 3.44 2.07
N ARG A 60 3.61 4.67 2.49
CA ARG A 60 3.40 5.88 1.70
C ARG A 60 4.72 6.61 1.54
N ARG A 61 5.18 6.75 0.30
CA ARG A 61 6.38 7.50 -0.04
C ARG A 61 6.00 8.90 -0.49
N ALA A 62 6.63 9.91 0.11
CA ALA A 62 6.56 11.28 -0.36
C ALA A 62 7.18 11.39 -1.76
N PRO A 63 6.51 12.05 -2.73
CA PRO A 63 7.15 12.53 -3.93
C PRO A 63 8.33 13.44 -3.59
N VAL A 64 9.34 13.42 -4.46
CA VAL A 64 10.48 14.36 -4.38
C VAL A 64 9.93 15.78 -4.44
N GLU A 65 10.43 16.68 -3.59
CA GLU A 65 10.02 18.10 -3.53
C GLU A 65 8.52 18.30 -3.30
N SER A 66 7.95 17.59 -2.32
CA SER A 66 6.56 17.79 -1.90
C SER A 66 6.45 18.05 -0.39
N THR A 67 5.34 18.67 0.00
CA THR A 67 4.95 18.81 1.42
C THR A 67 4.37 17.52 2.00
N ILE A 68 4.21 16.48 1.16
CA ILE A 68 3.67 15.19 1.56
C ILE A 68 4.72 14.47 2.42
N ARG A 69 4.28 13.87 3.53
CA ARG A 69 5.16 13.14 4.44
C ARG A 69 5.23 11.66 4.06
N THR A 70 6.44 11.11 4.07
CA THR A 70 6.66 9.66 4.06
C THR A 70 6.17 9.09 5.38
N ARG A 71 5.32 8.07 5.32
CA ARG A 71 4.68 7.46 6.48
C ARG A 71 4.22 6.03 6.19
N LEU A 72 4.00 5.25 7.24
CA LEU A 72 3.32 3.96 7.16
C LEU A 72 1.89 4.13 7.64
N SER A 73 0.90 4.01 6.76
CA SER A 73 -0.51 4.02 7.16
C SER A 73 -0.91 2.61 7.61
N ILE A 74 -1.52 2.51 8.78
CA ILE A 74 -1.91 1.25 9.42
C ILE A 74 -3.42 1.23 9.57
N PHE A 75 -4.06 0.23 8.96
CA PHE A 75 -5.51 0.05 9.01
C PHE A 75 -5.87 -1.19 9.82
N ASN A 76 -7.10 -1.21 10.32
CA ASN A 76 -7.70 -2.42 10.86
C ASN A 76 -8.03 -3.37 9.69
N LEU A 77 -7.61 -4.63 9.76
CA LEU A 77 -7.80 -5.57 8.65
C LEU A 77 -9.26 -5.99 8.45
N ASP A 78 -10.07 -5.95 9.51
CA ASP A 78 -11.48 -6.32 9.51
C ASP A 78 -12.39 -5.16 9.08
N THR A 79 -12.16 -3.97 9.63
CA THR A 79 -13.00 -2.80 9.36
C THR A 79 -12.49 -1.94 8.20
N LEU A 80 -11.22 -2.09 7.81
CA LEU A 80 -10.52 -1.24 6.84
C LEU A 80 -10.47 0.25 7.22
N GLU A 81 -10.64 0.55 8.51
CA GLU A 81 -10.50 1.90 9.05
C GLU A 81 -9.05 2.19 9.40
N LEU A 82 -8.61 3.44 9.20
CA LEU A 82 -7.27 3.87 9.59
C LEU A 82 -7.15 3.85 11.12
N VAL A 83 -6.15 3.12 11.62
CA VAL A 83 -5.87 2.98 13.05
C VAL A 83 -4.78 3.96 13.48
N ASN A 84 -3.72 4.10 12.67
CA ASN A 84 -2.62 5.00 12.95
C ASN A 84 -1.78 5.29 11.70
N GLU A 85 -0.90 6.27 11.79
CA GLU A 85 0.20 6.49 10.85
C GLU A 85 1.52 6.62 11.60
N VAL A 86 2.58 6.00 11.05
CA VAL A 86 3.94 6.14 11.59
C VAL A 86 4.75 7.04 10.67
N ASP A 87 5.06 8.25 11.15
CA ASP A 87 5.82 9.24 10.39
C ASP A 87 7.27 8.80 10.15
N GLY A 88 7.82 9.17 8.99
CA GLY A 88 9.24 9.01 8.67
C GLY A 88 9.65 7.61 8.20
N ILE A 89 8.75 6.63 8.23
CA ILE A 89 8.97 5.28 7.69
C ILE A 89 8.04 5.01 6.51
N GLY A 90 8.45 4.16 5.57
CA GLY A 90 7.72 3.93 4.32
C GLY A 90 8.49 3.00 3.40
N GLY A 91 8.50 3.26 2.09
CA GLY A 91 9.17 2.39 1.12
C GLY A 91 8.17 1.69 0.21
N ASN A 92 8.56 0.54 -0.35
CA ASN A 92 7.75 -0.21 -1.30
C ASN A 92 6.86 -1.26 -0.62
N GLY A 93 7.30 -1.81 0.52
CA GLY A 93 6.58 -2.90 1.20
C GLY A 93 6.73 -2.87 2.72
N THR A 94 6.00 -3.76 3.38
CA THR A 94 6.06 -4.02 4.82
C THR A 94 6.03 -5.52 5.07
N ALA A 95 6.71 -5.98 6.11
CA ALA A 95 6.55 -7.33 6.64
C ALA A 95 6.57 -7.28 8.16
N VAL A 96 5.91 -8.22 8.81
CA VAL A 96 5.85 -8.32 10.27
C VAL A 96 6.36 -9.70 10.68
N ASP A 97 7.22 -9.71 11.70
CA ASP A 97 7.47 -10.90 12.50
C ASP A 97 6.48 -10.90 13.69
N PRO A 98 5.45 -11.76 13.65
CA PRO A 98 4.41 -11.78 14.69
C PRO A 98 4.94 -12.24 16.05
N LYS A 99 6.04 -12.99 16.07
CA LYS A 99 6.60 -13.56 17.30
C LYS A 99 7.33 -12.50 18.11
N SER A 100 8.15 -11.67 17.45
CA SER A 100 8.82 -10.56 18.13
C SER A 100 7.91 -9.35 18.31
N GLY A 101 6.86 -9.20 17.50
CA GLY A 101 6.03 -7.99 17.49
C GLY A 101 6.73 -6.82 16.80
N HIS A 102 7.70 -7.10 15.94
CA HIS A 102 8.37 -6.09 15.11
C HIS A 102 7.86 -6.14 13.69
N GLY A 103 7.55 -4.96 13.16
CA GLY A 103 7.32 -4.74 11.74
C GLY A 103 8.51 -4.06 11.09
N PHE A 104 8.62 -4.24 9.79
CA PHE A 104 9.73 -3.72 8.99
C PHE A 104 9.19 -3.12 7.71
N THR A 105 9.79 -2.02 7.26
CA THR A 105 9.46 -1.43 5.96
C THR A 105 10.70 -1.35 5.08
N SER A 106 10.53 -1.56 3.77
CA SER A 106 11.62 -1.42 2.77
C SER A 106 11.91 0.04 2.44
N SER A 107 11.99 0.88 3.47
CA SER A 107 12.43 2.26 3.38
C SER A 107 13.92 2.33 3.00
N ARG A 108 14.40 3.54 2.73
CA ARG A 108 15.81 3.79 2.40
C ARG A 108 16.36 4.85 3.37
N PRO A 109 16.97 4.45 4.51
CA PRO A 109 17.28 3.07 4.94
C PRO A 109 16.04 2.28 5.41
N PRO A 110 16.07 0.92 5.42
CA PRO A 110 14.99 0.12 5.99
C PRO A 110 14.74 0.49 7.45
N SER A 111 13.52 0.30 7.92
CA SER A 111 13.15 0.62 9.30
C SER A 111 12.44 -0.53 9.97
N MET A 112 12.58 -0.57 11.30
CA MET A 112 11.93 -1.49 12.21
C MET A 112 11.01 -0.68 13.13
N PHE A 113 9.78 -1.11 13.31
CA PHE A 113 8.78 -0.49 14.18
C PHE A 113 8.13 -1.53 15.10
N ASP A 114 7.61 -1.07 16.23
CA ASP A 114 6.88 -1.91 17.18
C ASP A 114 5.40 -2.00 16.75
N THR A 115 4.87 -3.21 16.57
CA THR A 115 3.51 -3.40 16.02
C THR A 115 2.39 -3.07 17.02
N LYS A 116 2.69 -2.99 18.32
CA LYS A 116 1.71 -2.68 19.37
C LYS A 116 1.57 -1.18 19.59
N THR A 117 2.70 -0.51 19.76
CA THR A 117 2.80 0.93 19.99
C THR A 117 2.77 1.73 18.69
N MET A 118 3.06 1.09 17.56
CA MET A 118 3.11 1.69 16.23
C MET A 118 4.12 2.85 16.17
N LYS A 119 5.32 2.58 16.70
CA LYS A 119 6.41 3.55 16.76
C LYS A 119 7.65 2.98 16.10
N LEU A 120 8.40 3.85 15.42
CA LEU A 120 9.74 3.55 14.95
C LEU A 120 10.61 3.10 16.13
N ILE A 121 11.27 1.95 15.97
CA ILE A 121 12.29 1.44 16.90
C ILE A 121 13.65 1.93 16.43
N LYS A 122 14.01 1.62 15.17
CA LYS A 122 15.30 1.98 14.57
C LYS A 122 15.27 1.88 13.05
N THR A 123 16.25 2.50 12.41
CA THR A 123 16.62 2.22 11.02
C THR A 123 17.70 1.13 10.98
N ILE A 124 17.81 0.44 9.85
CA ILE A 124 18.75 -0.65 9.61
C ILE A 124 19.75 -0.17 8.57
N GLU A 125 21.03 -0.16 8.94
CA GLU A 125 22.08 0.17 8.00
C GLU A 125 22.21 -0.92 6.93
N VAL A 126 22.36 -0.47 5.69
CA VAL A 126 22.61 -1.30 4.52
C VAL A 126 23.85 -0.78 3.81
N GLY A 127 24.49 -1.65 3.01
CA GLY A 127 25.70 -1.28 2.29
C GLY A 127 25.51 -0.05 1.38
N PRO A 128 26.59 0.69 1.05
CA PRO A 128 26.51 1.86 0.18
C PRO A 128 25.80 1.55 -1.14
N GLY A 129 24.84 2.39 -1.52
CA GLY A 129 24.05 2.24 -2.75
C GLY A 129 22.98 1.14 -2.70
N ALA A 130 22.84 0.41 -1.58
CA ALA A 130 21.77 -0.57 -1.43
C ALA A 130 20.40 0.13 -1.45
N ALA A 131 19.51 -0.40 -2.29
CA ALA A 131 18.16 0.10 -2.48
C ALA A 131 17.14 -1.04 -2.31
N PRO A 132 17.07 -1.69 -1.12
CA PRO A 132 16.12 -2.77 -0.89
C PRO A 132 14.71 -2.31 -1.26
N ASP A 133 13.98 -3.18 -1.93
CA ASP A 133 12.69 -2.87 -2.55
C ASP A 133 11.65 -3.87 -2.06
N GLY A 134 11.83 -5.15 -2.45
CA GLY A 134 11.06 -6.26 -1.91
C GLY A 134 11.40 -6.59 -0.45
N ILE A 135 10.39 -7.01 0.30
CA ILE A 135 10.50 -7.45 1.70
C ILE A 135 9.49 -8.58 1.95
N LEU A 136 9.87 -9.58 2.72
CA LEU A 136 9.01 -10.70 3.11
C LEU A 136 9.40 -11.21 4.50
N PHE A 137 8.49 -11.92 5.15
CA PHE A 137 8.80 -12.67 6.37
C PHE A 137 9.00 -14.14 6.01
N ASP A 138 10.19 -14.66 6.31
CA ASP A 138 10.51 -16.09 6.30
C ASP A 138 10.06 -16.71 7.62
N ALA A 139 8.89 -17.34 7.58
CA ALA A 139 8.29 -18.00 8.72
C ALA A 139 9.03 -19.27 9.19
N PHE A 140 9.93 -19.85 8.38
CA PHE A 140 10.72 -21.01 8.81
C PHE A 140 11.86 -20.59 9.72
N ASN A 141 12.50 -19.46 9.42
CA ASN A 141 13.65 -18.96 10.16
C ASN A 141 13.32 -17.84 11.17
N ASP A 142 12.07 -17.40 11.23
CA ASP A 142 11.62 -16.23 12.00
C ASP A 142 12.45 -14.98 11.62
N ARG A 143 12.54 -14.68 10.32
CA ARG A 143 13.34 -13.56 9.80
C ARG A 143 12.58 -12.72 8.79
N VAL A 144 12.85 -11.42 8.84
CA VAL A 144 12.50 -10.46 7.78
C VAL A 144 13.77 -10.04 7.07
#